data_AF-A0AA41RZ82-F1
#
_entry.id   AF-A0AA41RZ82-F1
#
_cell.length_a   1.000
_cell.length_b   1.000
_cell.length_c   1.000
_cell.angle_alpha   90.00
_cell.angle_beta   90.00
_cell.angle_gamma   90.00
#
_symmetry.space_group_name_H-M   'P 1'
#
loop_
_entity.id
_entity.type
_entity.pdbx_description
1 polymer ?
#
loop_
_entity_poly.entity_id
_entity_poly.type
_entity_poly.pdbx_seq_one_letter_code
_entity_poly.pdbx_strand_id
1 'polypeptide(L)'
;MYRASTSRLSGALKGYGRSRFATSSAAAAKPSLVSSGRLFNWLTGENSKTLPPLDIPLPGVINPSPLPDYVQPSETKITTLPNGVRIASQASS
;
A
#
# COMPACT_ATOMS: atom_id res chain seq x y z
N MET A 1 13.38 -39.73 37.92
CA MET A 1 12.95 -39.09 36.64
C MET A 1 13.66 -37.73 36.55
N TYR A 2 14.77 -37.67 35.82
CA TYR A 2 15.62 -36.47 35.70
C TYR A 2 15.19 -35.69 34.45
N ARG A 3 14.81 -34.41 34.58
CA ARG A 3 14.38 -33.59 33.43
C ARG A 3 15.60 -32.90 32.81
N ALA A 4 15.89 -33.25 31.56
CA ALA A 4 16.96 -32.69 30.75
C ALA A 4 16.76 -31.18 30.53
N SER A 5 17.81 -30.40 30.76
CA SER A 5 17.92 -28.99 30.38
C SER A 5 18.58 -28.90 29.01
N THR A 6 17.91 -28.30 28.03
CA THR A 6 18.53 -27.97 26.74
C THR A 6 18.40 -26.48 26.46
N SER A 7 19.55 -25.83 26.45
CA SER A 7 19.82 -24.46 26.02
C SER A 7 19.32 -24.19 24.59
N ARG A 8 18.81 -22.98 24.34
CA ARG A 8 18.78 -22.39 23.00
C ARG A 8 19.36 -20.97 23.03
N LEU A 9 20.51 -20.85 22.39
CA LEU A 9 21.21 -19.62 22.05
C LEU A 9 20.30 -18.73 21.19
N SER A 10 20.03 -17.50 21.65
CA SER A 10 19.50 -16.45 20.78
C SER A 10 20.67 -15.62 20.28
N GLY A 11 21.03 -15.87 19.02
CA GLY A 11 22.10 -15.18 18.31
C GLY A 11 21.83 -13.69 18.14
N ALA A 12 22.90 -12.91 18.26
CA ALA A 12 22.95 -11.51 17.90
C ALA A 12 22.91 -11.33 16.37
N LEU A 13 22.02 -10.46 15.88
CA LEU A 13 22.13 -9.87 14.56
C LEU A 13 22.04 -8.35 14.67
N LYS A 14 23.22 -7.74 14.72
CA LYS A 14 23.48 -6.34 14.42
C LYS A 14 23.28 -6.14 12.92
N GLY A 15 22.26 -5.38 12.54
CA GLY A 15 21.86 -5.20 11.14
C GLY A 15 21.48 -3.76 10.80
N TYR A 16 22.45 -3.07 10.20
CA TYR A 16 22.44 -1.84 9.42
C TYR A 16 21.10 -1.18 9.00
N GLY A 17 21.06 0.13 9.27
CA GLY A 17 20.36 1.21 8.58
C GLY A 17 19.26 0.86 7.58
N ARG A 18 18.02 1.13 7.97
CA ARG A 18 16.87 1.15 7.06
C ARG A 18 16.20 2.53 7.15
N SER A 19 16.71 3.48 6.37
CA SER A 19 16.02 4.75 6.11
C SER A 19 14.69 4.43 5.44
N ARG A 20 13.58 4.71 6.13
CA ARG A 20 12.24 4.68 5.54
C ARG A 20 11.82 6.12 5.33
N PHE A 21 11.62 6.49 4.08
CA PHE A 21 11.12 7.80 3.68
C PHE A 21 9.77 8.06 4.36
N ALA A 22 9.72 9.11 5.17
CA ALA A 22 8.51 9.60 5.81
C ALA A 22 7.78 10.53 4.83
N THR A 23 6.62 10.12 4.34
CA THR A 23 5.74 10.99 3.56
C THR A 23 4.87 11.81 4.51
N SER A 24 4.89 13.12 4.31
CA SER A 24 4.39 14.21 5.17
C SER A 24 2.94 14.05 5.67
N SER A 25 2.72 14.19 6.98
CA SER A 25 1.40 14.42 7.58
C SER A 25 1.13 15.92 7.66
N ALA A 26 0.45 16.48 6.66
CA ALA A 26 0.01 17.88 6.67
C ALA A 26 -1.50 17.98 6.97
N ALA A 27 -1.80 18.74 8.03
CA ALA A 27 -3.07 19.35 8.40
C ALA A 27 -4.25 18.45 8.81
N ALA A 28 -4.24 17.99 10.07
CA ALA A 28 -5.49 17.69 10.79
C ALA A 28 -5.98 18.97 11.48
N ALA A 29 -6.83 19.75 10.79
CA ALA A 29 -7.70 20.71 11.46
C ALA A 29 -8.83 19.95 12.17
N LYS A 30 -9.06 20.32 13.43
CA LYS A 30 -9.93 19.70 14.42
C LYS A 30 -11.36 19.47 13.92
N PRO A 31 -12.04 18.45 14.45
CA PRO A 31 -13.30 18.73 15.12
C PRO A 31 -13.20 18.32 16.59
N SER A 32 -13.35 19.32 17.46
CA SER A 32 -13.68 19.13 18.85
C SER A 32 -15.10 18.57 18.94
N LEU A 33 -15.24 17.33 19.38
CA LEU A 33 -16.43 16.92 20.12
C LEU A 33 -15.99 15.96 21.22
N VAL A 34 -16.28 16.35 22.46
CA VAL A 34 -16.19 15.55 23.69
C VAL A 34 -14.76 15.16 24.12
N SER A 35 -14.11 16.14 24.75
CA SER A 35 -12.94 15.92 25.61
C SER A 35 -13.39 15.28 26.93
N SER A 36 -13.27 13.97 27.08
CA SER A 36 -13.16 13.23 28.37
C SER A 36 -12.87 11.75 28.08
N GLY A 37 -11.61 11.32 28.20
CA GLY A 37 -11.24 9.90 28.06
C GLY A 37 -9.97 9.59 27.24
N ARG A 38 -8.93 10.44 27.29
CA ARG A 38 -7.76 10.41 26.38
C ARG A 38 -6.50 9.75 26.96
N LEU A 39 -6.58 8.61 27.65
CA LEU A 39 -5.38 8.02 28.29
C LEU A 39 -4.96 6.63 27.81
N PHE A 40 -5.78 5.88 27.07
CA PHE A 40 -5.40 4.52 26.62
C PHE A 40 -5.74 4.18 25.16
N ASN A 41 -6.18 5.15 24.37
CA ASN A 41 -6.60 4.97 22.96
C ASN A 41 -5.50 4.42 22.02
N TRP A 42 -4.24 4.44 22.47
CA TRP A 42 -3.10 3.84 21.75
C TRP A 42 -2.91 2.33 22.08
N LEU A 43 -3.22 1.90 23.31
CA LEU A 43 -3.04 0.52 23.78
C LEU A 43 -4.10 -0.43 23.22
N THR A 44 -5.32 0.06 23.01
CA THR A 44 -6.43 -0.75 22.52
C THR A 44 -6.54 -0.78 20.99
N GLY A 45 -5.66 -0.08 20.26
CA GLY A 45 -5.68 -0.04 18.79
C GLY A 45 -6.96 0.52 18.18
N GLU A 46 -7.87 1.08 18.99
CA GLU A 46 -9.28 1.31 18.66
C GLU A 46 -9.55 2.58 17.82
N ASN A 47 -8.55 3.02 17.05
CA ASN A 47 -8.67 4.18 16.16
C ASN A 47 -8.26 3.86 14.72
N SER A 48 -7.98 2.59 14.38
CA SER A 48 -7.84 2.21 12.98
C SER A 48 -9.22 2.27 12.33
N LYS A 49 -9.39 3.21 11.38
CA LYS A 49 -10.50 3.17 10.44
C LYS A 49 -10.53 1.76 9.84
N THR A 50 -11.52 0.98 10.24
CA THR A 50 -11.68 -0.39 9.73
C THR A 50 -12.11 -0.28 8.29
N LEU A 51 -11.30 -0.82 7.38
CA LEU A 51 -11.71 -0.97 5.99
C LEU A 51 -12.89 -1.96 5.95
N PRO A 52 -13.88 -1.73 5.09
CA PRO A 52 -14.90 -2.75 4.86
C PRO A 52 -14.22 -4.05 4.40
N PRO A 53 -14.80 -5.22 4.72
CA PRO A 53 -14.38 -6.47 4.13
C PRO A 53 -14.44 -6.40 2.57
N LEU A 54 -13.66 -7.25 1.88
CA LEU A 54 -13.42 -7.12 0.42
C LEU A 54 -14.66 -7.35 -0.46
N ASP A 55 -15.74 -7.89 0.11
CA ASP A 55 -17.05 -8.05 -0.53
C ASP A 55 -17.88 -6.76 -0.54
N ILE A 56 -17.51 -5.76 0.26
CA ILE A 56 -18.19 -4.47 0.34
C ILE A 56 -17.33 -3.40 -0.35
N PRO A 57 -17.90 -2.63 -1.30
CA PRO A 57 -17.15 -1.59 -1.99
C PRO A 57 -16.70 -0.49 -1.02
N LEU A 58 -15.50 0.04 -1.28
CA LEU A 58 -14.92 1.08 -0.43
C LEU A 58 -15.70 2.40 -0.59
N PRO A 59 -16.16 3.02 0.52
CA PRO A 59 -16.91 4.28 0.43
C PRO A 59 -16.00 5.43 -0.05
N GLY A 60 -16.55 6.29 -0.90
CA GLY A 60 -15.86 7.48 -1.40
C GLY A 60 -14.91 7.26 -2.57
N VAL A 61 -14.85 6.06 -3.15
CA VAL A 61 -14.12 5.82 -4.41
C VAL A 61 -14.97 6.30 -5.58
N ILE A 62 -14.42 7.21 -6.38
CA ILE A 62 -15.01 7.63 -7.66
C ILE A 62 -14.40 6.74 -8.74
N ASN A 63 -15.19 5.80 -9.24
CA ASN A 63 -14.76 4.96 -10.35
C ASN A 63 -14.78 5.78 -11.66
N PRO A 64 -13.76 5.64 -12.52
CA PRO A 64 -13.83 6.22 -13.86
C PRO A 64 -14.98 5.57 -14.64
N SER A 65 -15.49 6.28 -15.63
CA SER A 65 -16.45 5.71 -16.57
C SER A 65 -15.86 4.46 -17.23
N PRO A 66 -16.63 3.37 -17.37
CA PRO A 66 -16.14 2.16 -18.02
C PRO A 66 -15.81 2.41 -19.49
N LEU A 67 -14.92 1.59 -20.03
CA LEU A 67 -14.68 1.53 -21.47
C LEU A 67 -15.93 0.97 -22.20
N PRO A 68 -16.12 1.28 -23.49
CA PRO A 68 -17.22 0.73 -24.28
C PRO A 68 -17.06 -0.77 -24.50
N ASP A 69 -18.18 -1.46 -24.78
CA ASP A 69 -18.21 -2.92 -25.00
C ASP A 69 -17.26 -3.41 -26.10
N TYR A 70 -17.04 -2.57 -27.12
CA TYR A 70 -16.05 -2.82 -28.15
C TYR A 70 -15.04 -1.68 -28.19
N VAL A 71 -13.77 -2.02 -27.92
CA VAL A 71 -12.65 -1.12 -28.13
C VAL A 71 -11.83 -1.62 -29.31
N GLN A 72 -11.71 -0.78 -30.33
CA GLN A 72 -10.94 -1.12 -31.52
C GLN A 72 -9.45 -1.30 -31.15
N PRO A 73 -8.79 -2.40 -31.57
CA PRO A 73 -7.37 -2.59 -31.34
C PRO A 73 -6.54 -1.46 -31.95
N SER A 74 -5.57 -0.94 -31.20
CA SER A 74 -4.69 0.12 -31.72
C SER A 74 -3.66 -0.43 -32.71
N GLU A 75 -3.21 0.40 -33.64
CA GLU A 75 -2.13 0.07 -34.56
C GLU A 75 -0.79 -0.08 -33.83
N THR A 76 0.10 -0.94 -34.35
CA THR A 76 1.48 -1.08 -33.85
C THR A 76 2.36 0.01 -34.43
N LYS A 77 2.88 0.89 -33.59
CA LYS A 77 3.87 1.89 -33.96
C LYS A 77 5.26 1.28 -33.91
N ILE A 78 5.98 1.29 -35.04
CA ILE A 78 7.36 0.81 -35.12
C ILE A 78 8.29 1.99 -35.44
N THR A 79 9.29 2.22 -34.60
CA THR A 79 10.35 3.20 -34.85
C THR A 79 11.69 2.50 -35.00
N THR A 80 12.47 2.89 -36.00
CA THR A 80 13.83 2.39 -36.21
C THR A 80 14.81 3.49 -35.82
N LEU A 81 15.70 3.18 -34.89
CA LEU A 81 16.74 4.09 -34.44
C LEU A 81 17.92 4.09 -35.44
N PRO A 82 18.76 5.15 -35.45
CA PRO A 82 19.91 5.24 -36.37
C PRO A 82 20.94 4.11 -36.21
N ASN A 83 20.95 3.43 -35.07
CA ASN A 83 21.79 2.25 -34.80
C ASN A 83 21.15 0.92 -35.28
N GLY A 84 20.00 0.96 -35.96
CA GLY A 84 19.30 -0.20 -36.49
C GLY A 84 18.34 -0.91 -35.52
N VAL A 85 18.27 -0.47 -34.25
CA VAL A 85 17.32 -1.03 -33.28
C VAL A 85 15.89 -0.64 -33.64
N ARG A 86 14.97 -1.62 -33.61
CA ARG A 86 13.53 -1.40 -33.85
C ARG A 86 12.78 -1.46 -32.53
N ILE A 87 11.96 -0.44 -32.26
CA ILE A 87 11.08 -0.36 -31.10
C ILE A 87 9.65 -0.45 -31.61
N ALA A 88 8.87 -1.39 -31.07
CA ALA A 88 7.45 -1.53 -31.37
C ALA A 88 6.62 -1.19 -30.12
N SER A 89 5.53 -0.44 -30.30
CA SER A 89 4.56 -0.17 -29.23
C SER A 89 3.12 -0.23 -29.75
N GLN A 90 2.21 -0.65 -28.88
CA GLN A 90 0.78 -0.72 -29.12
C GLN A 90 0.06 -0.33 -27.81
N ALA A 91 -1.07 0.35 -27.91
CA ALA A 91 -1.95 0.60 -26.77
C ALA A 91 -2.91 -0.59 -26.62
N SER A 92 -2.93 -1.20 -25.44
CA SER A 92 -3.97 -2.16 -25.07
C SER A 92 -5.09 -1.41 -24.35
N SER A 93 -6.33 -1.80 -24.64
CA SER A 93 -7.52 -1.41 -23.88
C SER A 93 -7.98 -2.54 -22.98
#